data_AF-A8C9P1-F1
#
_entry.id   AF-A8C9P1-F1
#
_cell.length_a   1.000
_cell.length_b   1.000
_cell.length_c   1.000
_cell.angle_alpha   90.00
_cell.angle_beta   90.00
_cell.angle_gamma   90.00
#
_symmetry.space_group_name_H-M   'P 1'
#
loop_
_entity.id
_entity.type
_entity.pdbx_description
1 polymer ?
#
loop_
_entity_poly.entity_id
_entity_poly.type
_entity_poly.pdbx_seq_one_letter_code
_entity_poly.pdbx_strand_id
1 'polypeptide(L)'
;ARGIPVGVKMDDKHEPKRCAAEIVMCVLHAGGKFNQNSYKVSGGLHGVGVSCVNALSKWLQVTVLRDGKKHQLEFAAGSCRTAVIEVVDGVEITPLRIVGDTEKRGTKVHFLADRRIFSRTVEYHYDILAKRLRELSFLN
;
A
#
# COMPACT_ATOMS: atom_id res chain seq x y z
N ALA A 1 -5.65 11.99 -7.22
CA ALA A 1 -5.18 10.57 -7.30
C ALA A 1 -6.36 9.61 -7.11
N ARG A 2 -6.35 8.42 -7.72
CA ARG A 2 -7.53 7.50 -7.75
C ARG A 2 -7.77 6.69 -6.46
N GLY A 3 -6.73 6.45 -5.67
CA GLY A 3 -6.72 5.46 -4.58
C GLY A 3 -6.30 4.07 -5.07
N ILE A 4 -5.57 3.31 -4.25
CA ILE A 4 -5.24 1.90 -4.53
C ILE A 4 -6.56 1.11 -4.69
N PRO A 5 -6.66 0.12 -5.60
CA PRO A 5 -7.86 -0.73 -5.68
C PRO A 5 -8.17 -1.44 -4.36
N VAL A 6 -9.45 -1.49 -3.99
CA VAL A 6 -9.90 -2.03 -2.69
C VAL A 6 -10.47 -3.43 -2.78
N GLY A 7 -10.84 -3.90 -3.98
CA GLY A 7 -11.48 -5.19 -4.20
C GLY A 7 -10.58 -6.38 -3.89
N VAL A 8 -11.21 -7.49 -3.53
CA VAL A 8 -10.58 -8.81 -3.40
C VAL A 8 -10.13 -9.31 -4.78
N LYS A 9 -8.94 -9.88 -4.83
CA LYS A 9 -8.39 -10.52 -6.03
C LYS A 9 -8.69 -12.01 -5.98
N MET A 10 -9.74 -12.43 -6.69
CA MET A 10 -10.13 -13.84 -6.77
C MET A 10 -9.08 -14.71 -7.48
N ASP A 11 -8.21 -14.09 -8.27
CA ASP A 11 -7.04 -14.68 -8.93
C ASP A 11 -5.78 -14.70 -8.05
N ASP A 12 -5.84 -14.28 -6.79
CA ASP A 12 -4.71 -14.43 -5.87
C ASP A 12 -4.44 -15.92 -5.61
N LYS A 13 -3.15 -16.29 -5.67
CA LYS A 13 -2.67 -17.66 -5.46
C LYS A 13 -2.62 -18.08 -3.98
N HIS A 14 -2.92 -17.17 -3.06
CA HIS A 14 -2.90 -17.42 -1.61
C HIS A 14 -4.33 -17.62 -1.10
N GLU A 15 -4.45 -18.42 -0.05
CA GLU A 15 -5.67 -18.54 0.76
C GLU A 15 -5.40 -17.96 2.16
N PRO A 16 -6.32 -17.17 2.73
CA PRO A 16 -7.54 -16.63 2.11
C PRO A 16 -7.26 -15.66 0.94
N LYS A 17 -8.22 -15.46 0.03
CA LYS A 17 -8.09 -14.50 -1.09
C LYS A 17 -8.02 -13.06 -0.57
N ARG A 18 -6.99 -12.31 -0.95
CA ARG A 18 -6.73 -10.99 -0.35
C ARG A 18 -7.22 -9.83 -1.19
N CYS A 19 -7.49 -8.71 -0.52
CA CYS A 19 -7.69 -7.43 -1.17
C CYS A 19 -6.43 -6.94 -1.92
N ALA A 20 -6.63 -6.22 -3.02
CA ALA A 20 -5.53 -5.74 -3.85
C ALA A 20 -4.54 -4.83 -3.09
N ALA A 21 -5.01 -4.06 -2.10
CA ALA A 21 -4.16 -3.20 -1.29
C ALA A 21 -3.20 -4.01 -0.38
N GLU A 22 -3.65 -5.14 0.16
CA GLU A 22 -2.78 -6.03 0.93
C GLU A 22 -1.75 -6.70 0.02
N ILE A 23 -2.18 -7.18 -1.15
CA ILE A 23 -1.29 -7.84 -2.13
C ILE A 23 -0.14 -6.91 -2.54
N VAL A 24 -0.40 -5.66 -2.91
CA VAL A 24 0.67 -4.73 -3.32
C VAL A 24 1.62 -4.36 -2.17
N MET A 25 1.18 -4.46 -0.92
CA MET A 25 2.00 -4.19 0.27
C MET A 25 2.86 -5.41 0.65
N CYS A 26 2.42 -6.63 0.36
CA CYS A 26 3.06 -7.85 0.84
C CYS A 26 3.79 -8.67 -0.24
N VAL A 27 3.42 -8.52 -1.52
CA VAL A 27 3.92 -9.38 -2.60
C VAL A 27 4.88 -8.58 -3.48
N LEU A 28 6.07 -9.14 -3.69
CA LEU A 28 7.03 -8.59 -4.66
C LEU A 28 6.53 -8.82 -6.08
N HIS A 29 6.84 -7.88 -6.97
CA HIS A 29 6.37 -7.89 -8.36
C HIS A 29 4.84 -7.89 -8.49
N ALA A 30 4.14 -7.31 -7.51
CA ALA A 30 2.70 -7.10 -7.58
C ALA A 30 2.39 -5.61 -7.83
N GLY A 31 1.59 -5.32 -8.86
CA GLY A 31 1.20 -3.95 -9.19
C GLY A 31 0.52 -3.81 -10.55
N GLY A 32 -0.10 -2.66 -10.79
CA GLY A 32 -0.81 -2.36 -12.04
C GLY A 32 0.06 -1.70 -13.12
N LYS A 33 1.39 -1.75 -13.01
CA LYS A 33 2.32 -0.97 -13.86
C LYS A 33 3.09 -1.83 -14.87
N PHE A 34 2.69 -3.09 -15.04
CA PHE A 34 3.30 -4.02 -16.01
C PHE A 34 2.75 -3.84 -17.44
N ASN A 35 1.68 -3.06 -17.60
CA ASN A 35 1.10 -2.69 -18.89
C ASN A 35 0.63 -1.23 -18.86
N GLN A 36 0.23 -0.71 -20.02
CA GLN A 36 -0.18 0.68 -20.16
C GLN A 36 -1.66 0.95 -19.80
N ASN A 37 -2.42 -0.09 -19.43
CA ASN A 37 -3.87 0.04 -19.20
C ASN A 37 -4.19 0.91 -17.98
N SER A 38 -3.36 0.81 -16.92
CA SER A 38 -3.57 1.60 -15.70
C SER A 38 -2.77 2.90 -15.68
N TYR A 39 -1.55 2.88 -16.24
CA TYR A 39 -0.65 4.03 -16.29
C TYR A 39 0.03 4.05 -17.66
N LYS A 40 -0.32 5.05 -18.48
CA LYS A 40 0.26 5.21 -19.83
C LYS A 40 1.77 5.42 -19.79
N VAL A 41 2.25 6.21 -18.82
CA VAL A 41 3.66 6.45 -18.51
C VAL A 41 3.82 6.49 -16.99
N SER A 42 4.83 5.81 -16.45
CA SER A 42 5.16 5.90 -15.02
C SER A 42 6.62 5.54 -14.74
N GLY A 43 7.25 6.18 -13.76
CA GLY A 43 8.64 5.89 -13.38
C GLY A 43 8.84 4.61 -12.57
N GLY A 44 7.78 3.91 -12.15
CA GLY A 44 7.89 2.68 -11.37
C GLY A 44 7.42 1.48 -12.16
N LEU A 45 8.31 0.52 -12.43
CA LEU A 45 8.01 -0.62 -13.31
C LEU A 45 8.14 -1.98 -12.64
N HIS A 46 8.88 -2.07 -11.53
CA HIS A 46 9.24 -3.36 -10.94
C HIS A 46 8.17 -3.99 -10.06
N GLY A 47 7.21 -3.21 -9.53
CA GLY A 47 6.19 -3.72 -8.60
C GLY A 47 6.72 -4.14 -7.23
N VAL A 48 7.83 -3.54 -6.77
CA VAL A 48 8.47 -3.88 -5.47
C VAL A 48 8.59 -2.71 -4.50
N GLY A 49 8.48 -1.46 -4.98
CA GLY A 49 8.86 -0.30 -4.17
C GLY A 49 8.13 -0.20 -2.83
N VAL A 50 6.80 -0.33 -2.84
CA VAL A 50 5.99 -0.18 -1.61
C VAL A 50 6.08 -1.41 -0.70
N SER A 51 6.22 -2.61 -1.27
CA SER A 51 6.42 -3.84 -0.48
C SER A 51 7.79 -3.87 0.19
N CYS A 52 8.84 -3.32 -0.44
CA CYS A 52 10.11 -3.06 0.24
C CYS A 52 9.95 -2.09 1.41
N VAL A 53 9.25 -0.95 1.22
CA VAL A 53 8.98 -0.01 2.33
C VAL A 53 8.25 -0.71 3.48
N ASN A 54 7.23 -1.52 3.18
CA ASN A 54 6.50 -2.29 4.19
C ASN A 54 7.40 -3.29 4.94
N ALA A 55 8.19 -4.08 4.21
CA ALA A 55 9.10 -5.07 4.79
C ALA A 55 10.16 -4.43 5.70
N LEU A 56 10.64 -3.24 5.36
CA LEU A 56 11.68 -2.51 6.10
C LEU A 56 11.12 -1.58 7.19
N SER A 57 9.80 -1.61 7.43
CA SER A 57 9.14 -0.78 8.43
C SER A 57 8.82 -1.55 9.71
N LYS A 58 9.04 -0.91 10.86
CA LYS A 58 8.55 -1.39 12.15
C LYS A 58 7.03 -1.49 12.13
N TRP A 59 6.38 -0.46 11.60
CA TRP A 59 4.95 -0.48 11.29
C TRP A 59 4.67 0.36 10.04
N LEU A 60 3.61 0.00 9.32
CA LEU A 60 3.07 0.75 8.19
C LEU A 60 1.55 0.75 8.26
N GLN A 61 0.93 1.89 8.03
CA GLN A 61 -0.50 2.05 7.90
C GLN A 61 -0.81 2.58 6.49
N VAL A 62 -1.73 1.90 5.80
CA VAL A 62 -2.29 2.40 4.55
C VAL A 62 -3.73 2.81 4.79
N THR A 63 -4.08 4.03 4.39
CA THR A 63 -5.46 4.50 4.32
C THR A 63 -5.81 4.72 2.86
N VAL A 64 -6.88 4.08 2.40
CA VAL A 64 -7.40 4.24 1.03
C VAL A 64 -8.75 4.93 1.10
N LEU A 65 -8.89 6.05 0.40
CA LEU A 65 -10.15 6.78 0.25
C LEU A 65 -10.67 6.49 -1.15
N ARG A 66 -11.72 5.69 -1.27
CA ARG A 66 -12.23 5.23 -2.57
C ARG A 66 -13.69 4.77 -2.44
N ASP A 67 -14.48 4.98 -3.49
CA ASP A 67 -15.86 4.49 -3.60
C ASP A 67 -16.76 4.90 -2.41
N GLY A 68 -16.59 6.13 -1.93
CA GLY A 68 -17.34 6.68 -0.78
C GLY A 68 -16.86 6.20 0.59
N LYS A 69 -15.87 5.30 0.64
CA LYS A 69 -15.41 4.62 1.86
C LYS A 69 -13.95 4.94 2.17
N LYS A 70 -13.69 5.08 3.47
CA LYS A 70 -12.34 5.13 4.04
C LYS A 70 -12.00 3.73 4.50
N HIS A 71 -10.95 3.17 3.91
CA HIS A 71 -10.43 1.86 4.24
C HIS A 71 -9.06 1.96 4.90
N GLN A 72 -8.70 0.99 5.74
CA GLN A 72 -7.43 0.99 6.45
C GLN A 72 -6.90 -0.41 6.70
N LEU A 73 -5.60 -0.60 6.45
CA LEU A 73 -4.83 -1.76 6.93
C LEU A 73 -3.58 -1.31 7.66
N GLU A 74 -3.15 -2.13 8.61
CA GLU A 74 -1.93 -1.94 9.37
C GLU A 74 -1.03 -3.16 9.22
N PHE A 75 0.28 -2.89 9.16
CA PHE A 75 1.32 -3.86 8.92
C PHE A 75 2.43 -3.67 9.94
N ALA A 76 3.14 -4.76 10.25
CA ALA A 76 4.38 -4.69 11.02
C ALA A 76 5.38 -5.72 10.47
N ALA A 77 6.58 -5.25 10.14
CA ALA A 77 7.65 -6.02 9.50
C ALA A 77 7.16 -6.80 8.26
N GLY A 78 6.47 -6.11 7.35
CA GLY A 78 5.95 -6.69 6.10
C GLY A 78 4.63 -7.48 6.22
N SER A 79 4.20 -7.89 7.41
CA SER A 79 2.98 -8.70 7.58
C SER A 79 1.76 -7.85 7.92
N CYS A 80 0.63 -8.11 7.26
CA CYS A 80 -0.67 -7.52 7.59
C CYS A 80 -1.11 -7.95 8.99
N ARG A 81 -1.55 -6.99 9.81
CA ARG A 81 -1.94 -7.20 11.21
C ARG A 81 -3.43 -7.05 11.47
N THR A 82 -4.13 -6.40 10.55
CA THR A 82 -5.56 -6.09 10.68
C THR A 82 -6.39 -6.77 9.60
N ALA A 83 -5.84 -7.78 8.91
CA ALA A 83 -6.62 -8.62 8.03
C ALA A 83 -7.70 -9.34 8.84
N VAL A 84 -8.91 -9.37 8.30
CA VAL A 84 -10.04 -10.15 8.83
C VAL A 84 -10.44 -11.16 7.77
N ILE A 85 -10.89 -12.34 8.20
CA ILE A 85 -11.35 -13.39 7.28
C ILE A 85 -12.88 -13.34 7.24
N GLU A 86 -13.43 -13.30 6.04
CA GLU A 86 -14.85 -13.45 5.76
C GLU A 86 -15.03 -14.63 4.79
N VAL A 87 -16.16 -15.32 4.85
CA VAL A 87 -16.51 -16.38 3.89
C VAL A 87 -17.59 -15.86 2.96
N VAL A 88 -17.30 -15.80 1.67
CA VAL A 88 -18.25 -15.39 0.62
C VAL A 88 -18.33 -16.50 -0.41
N ASP A 89 -19.53 -17.02 -0.64
CA ASP A 89 -19.80 -18.13 -1.57
C ASP A 89 -18.89 -19.36 -1.33
N GLY A 90 -18.59 -19.64 -0.06
CA GLY A 90 -17.74 -20.76 0.34
C GLY A 90 -16.22 -20.51 0.19
N VAL A 91 -15.80 -19.30 -0.17
CA VAL A 91 -14.39 -18.91 -0.31
C VAL A 91 -13.99 -17.99 0.84
N GLU A 92 -12.89 -18.30 1.52
CA GLU A 92 -12.30 -17.40 2.53
C GLU A 92 -11.61 -16.22 1.85
N ILE A 93 -11.96 -15.01 2.27
CA ILE A 93 -11.45 -13.75 1.73
C ILE A 93 -10.96 -12.82 2.85
N THR A 94 -10.02 -11.92 2.54
CA THR A 94 -9.65 -10.78 3.40
C THR A 94 -10.01 -9.46 2.71
N PRO A 95 -11.23 -8.94 2.92
CA PRO A 95 -11.63 -7.68 2.32
C PRO A 95 -10.89 -6.51 2.97
N LEU A 96 -10.83 -5.40 2.24
CA LEU A 96 -10.18 -4.21 2.75
C LEU A 96 -11.05 -3.54 3.81
N ARG A 97 -10.65 -3.65 5.09
CA ARG A 97 -11.40 -3.14 6.25
C ARG A 97 -11.85 -1.68 6.06
N ILE A 98 -13.16 -1.47 6.16
CA ILE A 98 -13.80 -0.15 6.16
C ILE A 98 -13.73 0.45 7.57
N VAL A 99 -13.34 1.72 7.67
CA VAL A 99 -13.23 2.47 8.93
C VAL A 99 -14.04 3.76 8.94
N GLY A 100 -14.86 3.99 7.91
CA GLY A 100 -15.79 5.12 7.84
C GLY A 100 -16.13 5.52 6.40
N ASP A 101 -16.93 6.57 6.28
CA ASP A 101 -17.29 7.17 5.00
C ASP A 101 -16.38 8.35 4.63
N THR A 102 -16.32 8.70 3.35
CA THR A 102 -15.53 9.81 2.83
C THR A 102 -16.01 10.25 1.44
N GLU A 103 -16.04 11.56 1.19
CA GLU A 103 -16.23 12.12 -0.15
C GLU A 103 -14.89 12.27 -0.91
N LYS A 104 -13.77 12.19 -0.20
CA LYS A 104 -12.42 12.33 -0.76
C LYS A 104 -11.94 11.06 -1.45
N ARG A 105 -10.93 11.20 -2.31
CA ARG A 105 -10.25 10.09 -2.99
C ARG A 105 -8.73 10.18 -2.86
N GLY A 106 -8.07 9.04 -2.70
CA GLY A 106 -6.61 8.99 -2.62
C GLY A 106 -6.08 7.83 -1.77
N THR A 107 -4.75 7.82 -1.58
CA THR A 107 -4.07 6.87 -0.71
C THR A 107 -3.12 7.65 0.18
N LYS A 108 -3.14 7.38 1.48
CA LYS A 108 -2.12 7.79 2.44
C LYS A 108 -1.35 6.55 2.87
N VAL A 109 -0.03 6.60 2.81
CA VAL A 109 0.86 5.59 3.39
C VAL A 109 1.66 6.28 4.47
N HIS A 110 1.62 5.77 5.69
CA HIS A 110 2.35 6.27 6.84
C HIS A 110 3.15 5.12 7.42
N PHE A 111 4.43 5.31 7.67
CA PHE A 111 5.30 4.22 8.12
C PHE A 111 6.39 4.75 9.04
N LEU A 112 6.94 3.83 9.82
CA LEU A 112 8.13 4.06 10.64
C LEU A 112 9.18 3.02 10.27
N ALA A 113 10.35 3.46 9.83
CA ALA A 113 11.45 2.57 9.48
C ALA A 113 11.91 1.74 10.69
N ASP A 114 12.29 0.48 10.43
CA ASP A 114 12.72 -0.44 11.48
C ASP A 114 14.17 -0.18 11.93
N ARG A 115 14.35 0.23 13.19
CA ARG A 115 15.66 0.48 13.83
C ARG A 115 16.51 -0.78 14.05
N ARG A 116 15.97 -1.97 13.78
CA ARG A 116 16.74 -3.21 13.75
C ARG A 116 17.46 -3.40 12.41
N ILE A 117 16.95 -2.76 11.36
CA ILE A 117 17.48 -2.85 9.99
C ILE A 117 18.30 -1.60 9.68
N PHE A 118 17.73 -0.44 9.95
CA PHE A 118 18.44 0.84 9.88
C PHE A 118 19.19 1.08 11.19
N SER A 119 20.16 2.00 11.19
CA SER A 119 20.95 2.36 12.37
C SER A 119 20.12 2.57 13.64
N ARG A 120 20.77 2.43 14.81
CA ARG A 120 20.09 2.54 16.13
C ARG A 120 19.25 3.82 16.28
N THR A 121 19.66 4.89 15.61
CA THR A 121 18.87 6.12 15.41
C THR A 121 18.40 6.19 13.95
N VAL A 122 17.13 6.48 13.73
CA VAL A 122 16.55 6.79 12.41
C VAL A 122 16.16 8.26 12.42
N GLU A 123 16.83 9.06 11.60
CA GLU A 123 16.54 10.50 11.42
C GLU A 123 16.16 10.77 9.97
N TYR A 124 15.09 11.54 9.79
CA TYR A 124 14.64 12.00 8.47
C TYR A 124 15.07 13.46 8.30
N HIS A 125 16.05 13.70 7.44
CA HIS A 125 16.56 15.05 7.20
C HIS A 125 15.60 15.84 6.31
N TYR A 126 15.08 16.95 6.85
CA TYR A 126 14.16 17.84 6.15
C TYR A 126 14.71 18.30 4.79
N ASP A 127 15.97 18.74 4.74
CA ASP A 127 16.56 19.33 3.53
C ASP A 127 16.63 18.34 2.36
N ILE A 128 16.91 17.05 2.66
CA ILE A 128 16.94 15.99 1.65
C ILE A 128 15.55 15.79 1.05
N LEU A 129 14.52 15.71 1.91
CA LEU A 129 13.14 15.53 1.48
C LEU A 129 12.61 16.77 0.73
N ALA A 130 12.86 17.96 1.27
CA ALA A 130 12.43 19.23 0.69
C ALA A 130 13.05 19.45 -0.69
N LYS A 131 14.35 19.15 -0.86
CA LYS A 131 15.00 19.20 -2.17
C LYS A 131 14.30 18.28 -3.18
N ARG A 132 14.05 17.02 -2.80
CA ARG A 132 13.42 16.05 -3.71
C ARG A 132 11.98 16.43 -4.08
N LEU A 133 11.20 16.94 -3.12
CA LEU A 133 9.84 17.43 -3.37
C LEU A 133 9.83 18.66 -4.27
N ARG A 134 10.80 19.58 -4.08
CA ARG A 134 10.96 20.75 -4.93
C ARG A 134 11.31 20.36 -6.37
N GLU A 135 12.26 19.44 -6.57
CA GLU A 135 12.58 18.90 -7.90
C GLU A 135 11.34 18.30 -8.58
N LEU A 136 10.54 17.52 -7.84
CA LEU A 136 9.30 16.94 -8.37
C LEU A 136 8.27 18.00 -8.75
N SER A 137 8.17 19.10 -8.00
CA SER A 137 7.23 20.20 -8.31
C SER A 137 7.55 20.96 -9.60
N PHE A 138 8.79 20.91 -10.08
CA PHE A 138 9.16 21.48 -11.37
C PHE A 138 8.87 20.55 -12.55
N LEU A 139 8.72 19.24 -12.28
CA LEU A 139 8.55 18.19 -13.31
C LEU A 139 7.08 17.77 -13.50
N ASN A 140 6.16 18.22 -12.65
CA ASN A 140 4.74 17.85 -12.65
C ASN A 140 3.85 19.10 -12.60
#